data_AF-A0A2L0F9S9-F1
#
_entry.id   AF-A0A2L0F9S9-F1
#
_cell.length_a   1.000
_cell.length_b   1.000
_cell.length_c   1.000
_cell.angle_alpha   90.00
_cell.angle_beta   90.00
_cell.angle_gamma   90.00
#
_symmetry.space_group_name_H-M   'P 1'
#
loop_
_entity.id
_entity.type
_entity.pdbx_description
1 polymer ?
#
loop_
_entity_poly.entity_id
_entity_poly.type
_entity_poly.pdbx_seq_one_letter_code
_entity_poly.pdbx_strand_id
1 'polypeptide(L)'
;MKLLSPRLHSYVDYTAVVLLALAPLVLRLDPVPASACYVAALVHFIVSLLSDHPLGASGKIPLPVHGALELVLGAGLLAAPWLLGFSAPGPARTFFVAAGVALVILAVSTRMMAGAAARPSRYDRYDR
;
A
#
# COMPACT_ATOMS: atom_id res chain seq x y z
N MET A 1 -5.85 13.36 14.32
CA MET A 1 -5.22 14.33 13.40
C MET A 1 -5.44 13.83 11.98
N LYS A 2 -5.92 14.69 11.07
CA LYS A 2 -5.95 14.40 9.61
C LYS A 2 -4.55 14.73 9.09
N LEU A 3 -3.63 13.77 9.09
CA LEU A 3 -2.21 14.04 8.76
C LEU A 3 -1.94 14.04 7.25
N LEU A 4 -2.76 13.34 6.45
CA LEU A 4 -2.65 13.30 5.00
C LEU A 4 -3.99 13.57 4.33
N SER A 5 -3.98 14.36 3.25
CA SER A 5 -5.16 14.50 2.39
C SER A 5 -5.41 13.18 1.66
N PRO A 6 -6.68 12.81 1.42
CA PRO A 6 -7.01 11.59 0.67
C PRO A 6 -6.39 11.56 -0.73
N ARG A 7 -6.21 12.72 -1.37
CA ARG A 7 -5.51 12.84 -2.66
C ARG A 7 -4.02 12.47 -2.51
N LEU A 8 -3.34 12.99 -1.48
CA LEU A 8 -1.93 12.69 -1.25
C LEU A 8 -1.70 11.21 -0.94
N HIS A 9 -2.52 10.60 -0.09
CA HIS A 9 -2.46 9.16 0.19
C HIS A 9 -2.55 8.36 -1.12
N SER A 10 -3.54 8.65 -1.97
CA SER A 10 -3.68 7.97 -3.26
C SER A 10 -2.46 8.12 -4.18
N TYR A 11 -1.77 9.27 -4.17
CA TYR A 11 -0.52 9.41 -4.92
C TYR A 11 0.59 8.52 -4.34
N VAL A 12 0.66 8.40 -3.01
CA VAL A 12 1.64 7.54 -2.36
C VAL A 12 1.37 6.07 -2.68
N ASP A 13 0.12 5.62 -2.74
CA ASP A 13 -0.23 4.24 -3.10
C ASP A 13 0.34 3.85 -4.48
N TYR A 14 0.07 4.68 -5.50
CA TYR A 14 0.59 4.44 -6.84
C TYR A 14 2.11 4.58 -6.90
N THR A 15 2.69 5.47 -6.11
CA THR A 15 4.16 5.56 -5.99
C THR A 15 4.73 4.27 -5.39
N ALA A 16 4.11 3.71 -4.35
CA ALA A 16 4.51 2.46 -3.73
C ALA A 16 4.41 1.29 -4.72
N VAL A 17 3.34 1.23 -5.53
CA VAL A 17 3.20 0.26 -6.62
C VAL A 17 4.37 0.33 -7.60
N VAL A 18 4.72 1.54 -8.07
CA VAL A 18 5.82 1.74 -9.01
C VAL A 18 7.16 1.35 -8.37
N LEU A 19 7.41 1.76 -7.13
CA LEU A 19 8.63 1.40 -6.41
C LEU A 19 8.76 -0.11 -6.22
N LEU A 20 7.68 -0.80 -5.83
CA LEU A 20 7.66 -2.26 -5.72
C LEU A 20 7.91 -2.94 -7.07
N ALA A 21 7.31 -2.44 -8.15
CA ALA A 21 7.51 -3.00 -9.49
C ALA A 21 8.92 -2.78 -10.03
N LEU A 22 9.56 -1.65 -9.73
CA LEU A 22 10.91 -1.33 -10.21
C LEU A 22 12.04 -1.89 -9.33
N ALA A 23 11.77 -2.15 -8.04
CA ALA A 23 12.79 -2.61 -7.10
C ALA A 23 13.55 -3.87 -7.55
N PRO A 24 12.91 -4.91 -8.11
CA PRO A 24 13.63 -6.07 -8.63
C PRO A 24 14.68 -5.74 -9.67
N LEU A 25 14.38 -4.77 -10.56
CA LEU A 25 15.26 -4.35 -11.65
C LEU A 25 16.41 -3.47 -11.13
N VAL A 26 16.07 -2.49 -10.28
CA VAL A 26 17.05 -1.52 -9.76
C VAL A 26 18.01 -2.18 -8.77
N LEU A 27 17.49 -3.04 -7.89
CA LEU A 27 18.29 -3.70 -6.84
C LEU A 27 18.85 -5.06 -7.28
N ARG A 28 18.52 -5.52 -8.49
CA ARG A 28 18.92 -6.82 -9.05
C ARG A 28 18.57 -7.97 -8.11
N LEU A 29 17.32 -8.02 -7.68
CA LEU A 29 16.85 -8.99 -6.68
C LEU A 29 16.79 -10.40 -7.27
N ASP A 30 17.12 -11.39 -6.44
CA ASP A 30 16.93 -12.81 -6.76
C ASP A 30 15.45 -13.16 -7.04
N PRO A 31 15.17 -14.30 -7.69
CA PRO A 31 13.81 -14.63 -8.14
C PRO A 31 12.73 -14.62 -7.05
N VAL A 32 13.06 -15.05 -5.84
CA VAL A 32 12.10 -15.12 -4.71
C VAL A 32 11.68 -13.71 -4.24
N PRO A 33 12.58 -12.82 -3.79
CA PRO A 33 12.21 -11.46 -3.43
C PRO A 33 11.65 -10.66 -4.62
N ALA A 34 12.14 -10.90 -5.84
CA ALA A 34 11.59 -10.29 -7.05
C ALA A 34 10.11 -10.66 -7.26
N SER A 35 9.78 -11.94 -7.14
CA SER A 35 8.39 -12.43 -7.28
C SER A 35 7.49 -11.83 -6.20
N ALA A 36 7.96 -11.75 -4.95
CA ALA A 36 7.23 -11.12 -3.86
C ALA A 36 6.96 -9.63 -4.12
N CYS A 37 7.92 -8.89 -4.69
CA CYS A 37 7.72 -7.50 -5.11
C CYS A 37 6.62 -7.37 -6.18
N TYR A 38 6.65 -8.21 -7.23
CA TYR A 38 5.65 -8.15 -8.30
C TYR A 38 4.25 -8.51 -7.82
N VAL A 39 4.13 -9.53 -6.97
CA VAL A 39 2.85 -9.90 -6.35
C VAL A 39 2.33 -8.76 -5.47
N ALA A 40 3.17 -8.19 -4.61
CA ALA A 40 2.79 -7.07 -3.76
C ALA A 40 2.37 -5.84 -4.58
N ALA A 41 3.11 -5.50 -5.63
CA ALA A 41 2.79 -4.40 -6.54
C ALA A 41 1.43 -4.62 -7.21
N LEU A 42 1.18 -5.82 -7.74
CA LEU A 42 -0.08 -6.16 -8.40
C LEU A 42 -1.26 -6.11 -7.44
N VAL A 43 -1.13 -6.71 -6.26
CA VAL A 43 -2.18 -6.71 -5.23
C VAL A 43 -2.48 -5.28 -4.79
N HIS A 44 -1.47 -4.48 -4.47
CA HIS A 44 -1.64 -3.10 -4.07
C HIS A 44 -2.34 -2.30 -5.19
N PHE A 45 -1.88 -2.42 -6.43
CA PHE A 45 -2.47 -1.73 -7.57
C PHE A 45 -3.96 -2.07 -7.76
N ILE A 46 -4.33 -3.34 -7.69
CA ILE A 46 -5.73 -3.78 -7.80
C ILE A 46 -6.55 -3.18 -6.65
N VAL A 47 -6.04 -3.24 -5.41
CA VAL A 47 -6.74 -2.66 -4.26
C VAL A 47 -6.94 -1.16 -4.45
N SER A 48 -5.91 -0.40 -4.83
CA SER A 48 -6.02 1.05 -5.08
C SER A 48 -7.02 1.36 -6.20
N LEU A 49 -6.94 0.68 -7.36
CA LEU A 49 -7.88 0.87 -8.45
C LEU A 49 -9.35 0.61 -8.05
N LEU A 50 -9.56 -0.38 -7.20
CA LEU A 50 -10.90 -0.73 -6.75
C LEU A 50 -11.38 0.12 -5.57
N SER A 51 -10.52 0.93 -4.95
CA SER A 51 -10.84 1.67 -3.74
C SER A 51 -11.61 2.96 -3.97
N ASP A 52 -12.40 3.35 -2.97
CA ASP A 52 -13.25 4.55 -3.01
C ASP A 52 -12.47 5.81 -2.58
N HIS A 53 -11.34 6.05 -3.23
CA HIS A 53 -10.49 7.23 -3.06
C HIS A 53 -10.41 8.05 -4.36
N PRO A 54 -9.88 9.30 -4.34
CA PRO A 54 -9.95 10.23 -5.48
C PRO A 54 -9.33 9.72 -6.80
N LEU A 55 -8.33 8.85 -6.71
CA LEU A 55 -7.67 8.24 -7.87
C LEU A 55 -8.08 6.76 -8.10
N GLY A 56 -9.14 6.29 -7.44
CA GLY A 56 -9.67 4.95 -7.62
C GLY A 56 -10.60 4.89 -8.84
N ALA A 57 -10.51 3.83 -9.63
CA ALA A 57 -11.27 3.67 -10.87
C ALA A 57 -12.73 3.27 -10.65
N SER A 58 -13.04 2.48 -9.61
CA SER A 58 -14.39 1.89 -9.46
C SER A 58 -15.05 2.04 -8.08
N GLY A 59 -14.31 2.31 -7.00
CA GLY A 59 -14.89 2.55 -5.67
C GLY A 59 -15.63 1.36 -5.05
N LYS A 60 -15.28 0.14 -5.47
CA LYS A 60 -15.85 -1.11 -4.94
C LYS A 60 -15.34 -1.44 -3.54
N ILE A 61 -14.13 -0.99 -3.18
CA ILE A 61 -13.51 -1.22 -1.87
C ILE A 61 -13.70 0.05 -1.02
N PRO A 62 -14.48 -0.01 0.08
CA PRO A 62 -14.61 1.11 0.99
C PRO A 62 -13.27 1.47 1.63
N LEU A 63 -13.06 2.77 1.90
CA LEU A 63 -11.83 3.26 2.53
C LEU A 63 -11.38 2.52 3.81
N PRO A 64 -12.28 2.13 4.75
CA PRO A 64 -11.87 1.31 5.91
C PRO A 64 -11.22 -0.01 5.51
N VAL A 65 -11.75 -0.64 4.46
CA VAL A 65 -11.25 -1.93 3.94
C VAL A 65 -9.93 -1.73 3.21
N HIS A 66 -9.79 -0.66 2.42
CA HIS A 66 -8.51 -0.28 1.81
C HIS A 66 -7.41 -0.16 2.87
N GLY A 67 -7.63 0.64 3.92
CA GLY A 67 -6.61 0.84 4.96
C GLY A 67 -6.27 -0.44 5.73
N ALA A 68 -7.23 -1.35 5.91
CA ALA A 68 -6.96 -2.67 6.50
C ALA A 68 -6.11 -3.55 5.57
N LEU A 69 -6.41 -3.56 4.26
CA LEU A 69 -5.62 -4.30 3.26
C LEU A 69 -4.21 -3.74 3.13
N GLU A 70 -4.06 -2.42 3.17
CA GLU A 70 -2.76 -1.75 3.17
C GLU A 70 -1.92 -2.14 4.40
N LEU A 71 -2.53 -2.16 5.59
CA LEU A 71 -1.87 -2.60 6.81
C LEU A 71 -1.42 -4.06 6.73
N VAL A 72 -2.27 -4.95 6.20
CA VAL A 72 -1.93 -6.36 5.97
C VAL A 72 -0.77 -6.49 4.98
N LEU A 73 -0.79 -5.72 3.88
CA LEU A 73 0.28 -5.73 2.89
C LEU A 73 1.60 -5.23 3.50
N GLY A 74 1.58 -4.13 4.24
CA GLY A 74 2.75 -3.59 4.92
C GLY A 74 3.35 -4.57 5.94
N ALA A 75 2.50 -5.19 6.77
CA ALA A 75 2.94 -6.23 7.70
C ALA A 75 3.49 -7.47 6.98
N GLY A 76 2.87 -7.86 5.87
CA GLY A 76 3.33 -8.96 5.02
C GLY A 76 4.71 -8.70 4.42
N LEU A 77 4.96 -7.49 3.89
CA LEU A 77 6.28 -7.09 3.40
C LEU A 77 7.32 -7.08 4.52
N LEU A 78 6.96 -6.61 5.71
CA LEU A 78 7.84 -6.62 6.89
C LEU A 78 8.22 -8.06 7.27
N ALA A 79 7.29 -9.01 7.22
CA ALA A 79 7.55 -10.40 7.59
C ALA A 79 8.22 -11.22 6.47
N ALA A 80 8.08 -10.80 5.21
CA ALA A 80 8.49 -11.56 4.03
C ALA A 80 9.95 -12.06 4.05
N PRO A 81 10.97 -11.28 4.46
CA PRO A 81 12.35 -11.76 4.48
C PRO A 81 12.54 -13.03 5.32
N TRP A 82 11.83 -13.14 6.43
CA TRP A 82 11.90 -14.29 7.33
C TRP A 82 11.05 -15.45 6.84
N LEU A 83 9.83 -15.16 6.35
CA LEU A 83 8.90 -16.19 5.87
C LEU A 83 9.35 -16.86 4.56
N LEU A 84 10.03 -16.11 3.70
CA LEU A 84 10.42 -16.55 2.35
C LEU A 84 11.93 -16.85 2.23
N GLY A 85 12.69 -16.78 3.33
CA GLY A 85 14.07 -17.26 3.38
C GLY A 85 15.15 -16.31 2.83
N PHE A 86 14.88 -15.00 2.75
CA PHE A 86 15.85 -13.97 2.32
C PHE A 86 16.21 -12.95 3.42
N SER A 87 16.28 -13.40 4.68
CA SER A 87 16.52 -12.57 5.87
C SER A 87 17.99 -12.19 6.12
N ALA A 88 18.91 -12.72 5.31
CA ALA A 88 20.32 -12.32 5.37
C ALA A 88 20.47 -10.81 5.11
N PRO A 89 21.42 -10.12 5.77
CA PRO A 89 21.66 -8.69 5.50
C PRO A 89 21.97 -8.46 4.01
N GLY A 90 21.21 -7.56 3.38
CA GLY A 90 21.35 -7.27 1.96
C GLY A 90 20.22 -6.40 1.40
N PRO A 91 20.28 -6.04 0.11
CA PRO A 91 19.31 -5.13 -0.51
C PRO A 91 17.86 -5.60 -0.40
N ALA A 92 17.61 -6.91 -0.58
CA ALA A 92 16.28 -7.50 -0.50
C ALA A 92 15.65 -7.28 0.88
N ARG A 93 16.30 -7.74 1.95
CA ARG A 93 15.80 -7.56 3.32
C ARG A 93 15.58 -6.09 3.66
N THR A 94 16.56 -5.23 3.36
CA THR A 94 16.48 -3.80 3.67
C THR A 94 15.29 -3.15 2.96
N PHE A 95 15.10 -3.44 1.67
CA PHE A 95 13.99 -2.91 0.89
C PHE A 95 12.63 -3.37 1.44
N PHE A 96 12.44 -4.67 1.68
CA PHE A 96 11.18 -5.21 2.19
C PHE A 96 10.82 -4.66 3.57
N VAL A 97 11.80 -4.57 4.47
CA VAL A 97 11.60 -3.99 5.80
C VAL A 97 11.23 -2.51 5.69
N ALA A 98 11.98 -1.73 4.91
CA ALA A 98 11.72 -0.29 4.74
C ALA A 98 10.34 -0.03 4.10
N ALA A 99 10.01 -0.77 3.03
CA ALA A 99 8.71 -0.66 2.37
C ALA A 99 7.56 -1.09 3.29
N GLY A 100 7.73 -2.18 4.04
CA GLY A 100 6.74 -2.65 5.01
C GLY A 100 6.48 -1.63 6.10
N VAL A 101 7.53 -1.06 6.71
CA VAL A 101 7.40 0.03 7.69
C VAL A 101 6.69 1.24 7.09
N ALA A 102 7.08 1.66 5.87
CA ALA A 102 6.48 2.81 5.21
C ALA A 102 4.97 2.63 4.98
N LEU A 103 4.54 1.46 4.49
CA LEU A 103 3.11 1.16 4.29
C LEU A 103 2.34 1.06 5.61
N VAL A 104 2.93 0.46 6.65
CA VAL A 104 2.29 0.42 7.98
C VAL A 104 2.08 1.84 8.51
N ILE A 105 3.08 2.71 8.37
CA ILE A 105 2.97 4.13 8.76
C ILE A 105 1.88 4.83 7.94
N LEU A 106 1.83 4.61 6.62
CA LEU A 106 0.83 5.22 5.74
C LEU A 106 -0.60 4.80 6.12
N ALA A 107 -0.80 3.50 6.38
CA ALA A 107 -2.07 2.93 6.80
C ALA A 107 -2.56 3.52 8.14
N VAL A 108 -1.70 3.63 9.15
CA VAL A 108 -2.09 4.13 10.48
C VAL A 108 -2.17 5.65 10.56
N SER A 109 -1.42 6.37 9.71
CA SER A 109 -1.45 7.84 9.67
C SER A 109 -2.71 8.40 9.01
N THR A 110 -3.47 7.55 8.31
CA THR A 110 -4.68 7.92 7.57
C THR A 110 -5.93 7.37 8.27
N ARG A 111 -6.80 8.25 8.79
CA ARG A 111 -8.09 7.81 9.38
C ARG A 111 -9.04 7.33 8.29
N MET A 112 -8.93 6.06 7.91
CA MET A 112 -9.89 5.44 7.00
C MET A 112 -10.92 4.56 7.71
N MET A 113 -10.70 4.22 8.99
CA MET A 113 -11.58 3.34 9.78
C MET A 113 -12.82 4.01 10.42
N ALA A 114 -12.95 5.34 10.37
CA ALA A 114 -14.02 6.07 11.08
C ALA A 114 -15.26 6.43 10.23
N GLY A 115 -15.29 6.09 8.94
CA GLY A 115 -16.25 6.63 7.97
C GLY A 115 -17.46 5.76 7.61
N ALA A 116 -17.69 4.64 8.30
CA ALA A 116 -18.71 3.66 7.90
C ALA A 116 -20.18 4.12 8.09
N ALA A 117 -20.44 5.19 8.83
CA ALA A 117 -21.79 5.52 9.31
C ALA A 117 -22.51 6.69 8.61
N ALA A 118 -21.95 7.31 7.57
CA ALA A 118 -22.62 8.44 6.90
C ALA A 118 -22.34 8.48 5.39
N ARG A 119 -23.34 8.14 4.58
CA ARG A 119 -23.26 8.29 3.11
C ARG A 119 -24.18 9.41 2.61
N PRO A 120 -23.59 10.55 2.21
CA PRO A 120 -24.00 11.27 1.01
C PRO A 120 -22.99 11.04 -0.13
N SER A 121 -23.44 11.34 -1.35
CA SER A 121 -22.83 11.11 -2.68
C SER A 121 -21.30 11.33 -2.80
N ARG A 122 -20.71 10.61 -3.76
CA ARG A 122 -19.27 10.35 -4.00
C ARG A 122 -18.41 11.60 -4.33
N TYR A 123 -19.00 12.78 -4.51
CA TYR A 123 -18.28 14.00 -4.91
C TYR A 123 -18.24 15.13 -3.87
N ASP A 124 -19.17 15.22 -2.92
CA ASP A 124 -19.27 16.37 -1.99
C ASP A 124 -18.21 16.40 -0.86
N ARG A 125 -17.33 15.40 -0.78
CA ARG A 125 -16.54 15.12 0.44
C ARG A 125 -15.11 15.67 0.46
N TYR A 126 -14.53 15.99 -0.70
CA TYR A 126 -13.10 16.33 -0.81
C TYR A 126 -12.79 17.81 -1.04
N ASP A 127 -13.81 18.64 -1.26
CA ASP A 127 -13.67 20.08 -1.58
C ASP A 127 -14.17 21.00 -0.44
N ARG A 128 -13.84 20.68 0.81
CA ARG A 128 -13.94 21.63 1.94
C ARG A 128 -12.67 21.69 2.75
#